data_AF-H8Z146-F1
#
_entry.id   AF-H8Z146-F1
#
_cell.length_a   1.000
_cell.length_b   1.000
_cell.length_c   1.000
_cell.angle_alpha   90.00
_cell.angle_beta   90.00
_cell.angle_gamma   90.00
#
_symmetry.space_group_name_H-M   'P 1'
#
loop_
_entity.id
_entity.type
_entity.pdbx_description
1 polymer ?
#
loop_
_entity_poly.entity_id
_entity_poly.type
_entity_poly.pdbx_seq_one_letter_code
_entity_poly.pdbx_strand_id
1 'polypeptide(L)'
;MRDLTFRFGALALACLLPMTPTLADAEGAAPPAPAAKATGASGQVSQLPSAKAYGDFSQARIEYGRYLTLAGDCLGCHVRPGGKAFEGGLALDTPFGTIYSPNITPHKGWGIGSFSDEDFLRALQHGIRPDGKPYYPALPYPSFTKVKDDDLLAIKDYLFSLEPSDYRPPETQLRWPFDKRDLLLGWQELYLSDKRFEPDLKKSDEWNRGAYLVEGLGHCGSCHTPRNLAGATKAREALTGAVIDGWYAPNLTSELGSGLGDWSIDDLVTYLRTGEATPASDPAGTSDGTSAKDGPQTAALGPMAEVVHLSLSQLADSDVRAMAVYLKDQPPKEAPRDTPKVPHQLSEQDYIEGRRLYQHYCSGCHQSHGQGLAPYFPSLRGNEVVLLPEPNDVIQTVLLGAPSDPTQAFSPHVVMPSFGSLLNDHQIAILASYIRANWGNDAAPVTPKQVSHLRQGD
;
A
#
# COMPACT_ATOMS: atom_id res chain seq x y z
N MET A 1 -31.39 -43.35 48.54
CA MET A 1 -30.59 -44.50 49.01
C MET A 1 -29.13 -44.19 48.74
N ARG A 2 -28.20 -44.74 49.53
CA ARG A 2 -26.74 -45.02 49.32
C ARG A 2 -26.00 -44.39 48.12
N ASP A 3 -24.73 -43.99 48.18
CA ASP A 3 -23.63 -43.84 49.18
C ASP A 3 -22.50 -43.07 48.41
N LEU A 4 -21.52 -42.30 48.92
CA LEU A 4 -21.02 -41.97 50.27
C LEU A 4 -20.24 -40.60 50.30
N THR A 5 -19.43 -40.42 51.35
CA THR A 5 -18.41 -39.41 51.80
C THR A 5 -17.10 -39.26 50.95
N PHE A 6 -16.10 -38.38 51.15
CA PHE A 6 -15.43 -37.68 52.31
C PHE A 6 -15.05 -36.20 51.92
N ARG A 7 -15.02 -35.15 52.78
CA ARG A 7 -14.02 -34.75 53.84
C ARG A 7 -12.58 -34.61 53.33
N PHE A 8 -11.70 -33.66 53.73
CA PHE A 8 -11.64 -32.47 54.63
C PHE A 8 -10.53 -31.54 54.03
N GLY A 9 -10.24 -30.30 54.43
CA GLY A 9 -10.73 -29.40 55.48
C GLY A 9 -9.79 -28.16 55.54
N ALA A 10 -10.22 -27.03 56.12
CA ALA A 10 -9.45 -25.77 56.12
C ALA A 10 -9.32 -25.14 57.52
N LEU A 11 -8.28 -24.33 57.72
CA LEU A 11 -8.13 -23.44 58.88
C LEU A 11 -7.42 -22.14 58.46
N ALA A 12 -7.69 -21.04 59.16
CA ALA A 12 -7.10 -19.71 58.97
C ALA A 12 -6.43 -19.24 60.27
N LEU A 13 -5.74 -18.08 60.28
CA LEU A 13 -6.23 -16.85 60.96
C LEU A 13 -5.24 -15.65 60.82
N ALA A 14 -5.77 -14.46 61.08
CA ALA A 14 -5.27 -13.11 60.83
C ALA A 14 -3.97 -12.61 61.51
N CYS A 15 -3.35 -11.63 60.84
CA CYS A 15 -2.83 -10.32 61.29
C CYS A 15 -2.23 -10.11 62.69
N LEU A 16 -1.13 -9.32 62.74
CA LEU A 16 -1.08 -7.99 63.41
C LEU A 16 0.19 -7.19 63.03
N LEU A 17 0.07 -5.85 63.03
CA LEU A 17 1.18 -4.86 62.91
C LEU A 17 1.45 -4.22 64.29
N PRO A 18 2.58 -3.50 64.50
CA PRO A 18 2.43 -2.03 64.57
C PRO A 18 3.67 -1.15 64.22
N MET A 19 3.37 0.10 63.81
CA MET A 19 4.11 1.38 64.04
C MET A 19 5.44 1.69 63.30
N THR A 20 5.67 3.00 63.12
CA THR A 20 6.75 3.66 62.34
C THR A 20 7.65 4.54 63.23
N PRO A 21 8.74 5.12 62.69
CA PRO A 21 8.75 6.58 62.53
C PRO A 21 9.35 7.08 61.18
N THR A 22 9.59 8.39 61.06
CA THR A 22 9.78 9.18 59.81
C THR A 22 11.19 9.73 59.57
N LEU A 23 11.39 10.37 58.38
CA LEU A 23 12.51 11.17 57.83
C LEU A 23 13.26 10.46 56.68
N ALA A 24 13.84 11.11 55.66
CA ALA A 24 13.60 12.40 54.97
C ALA A 24 14.48 12.42 53.68
N ASP A 25 14.25 13.40 52.80
CA ASP A 25 15.17 13.94 51.77
C ASP A 25 15.72 13.04 50.62
N ALA A 26 15.20 13.34 49.43
CA ALA A 26 15.91 13.84 48.23
C ALA A 26 16.90 12.97 47.38
N GLU A 27 16.72 13.15 46.06
CA GLU A 27 17.70 13.11 44.95
C GLU A 27 18.52 11.82 44.66
N GLY A 28 18.36 11.29 43.44
CA GLY A 28 19.10 10.12 42.97
C GLY A 28 18.57 9.48 41.68
N ALA A 29 18.01 10.24 40.74
CA ALA A 29 17.51 9.70 39.49
C ALA A 29 18.66 9.21 38.58
N ALA A 30 18.78 7.89 38.41
CA ALA A 30 19.81 7.29 37.56
C ALA A 30 19.55 7.60 36.06
N PRO A 31 20.60 7.84 35.25
CA PRO A 31 20.44 8.07 33.82
C PRO A 31 19.97 6.80 33.09
N PRO A 32 19.14 6.93 32.03
CA PRO A 32 18.75 5.80 31.21
C PRO A 32 19.97 5.19 30.49
N ALA A 33 19.94 3.86 30.30
CA ALA A 33 21.02 3.11 29.69
C ALA A 33 21.29 3.53 28.22
N PRO A 34 22.54 3.44 27.74
CA PRO A 34 22.88 3.79 26.36
C PRO A 34 22.17 2.88 25.36
N ALA A 35 21.72 3.48 24.25
CA ALA A 35 20.95 2.79 23.22
C ALA A 35 21.69 1.55 22.68
N ALA A 36 20.97 0.43 22.60
CA ALA A 36 21.47 -0.78 21.96
C ALA A 36 21.70 -0.51 20.46
N LYS A 37 22.90 -0.82 19.96
CA LYS A 37 23.19 -0.75 18.52
C LYS A 37 22.40 -1.85 17.81
N ALA A 38 21.43 -1.47 16.99
CA ALA A 38 20.79 -2.39 16.05
C ALA A 38 21.82 -2.86 15.02
N THR A 39 22.25 -4.12 15.11
CA THR A 39 23.15 -4.77 14.15
C THR A 39 22.45 -5.98 13.55
N GLY A 40 21.69 -5.78 12.48
CA GLY A 40 20.94 -6.86 11.82
C GLY A 40 19.82 -6.37 10.91
N ALA A 41 20.17 -5.75 9.79
CA ALA A 41 19.26 -5.52 8.67
C ALA A 41 20.02 -5.70 7.35
N SER A 42 19.33 -6.14 6.30
CA SER A 42 19.85 -6.21 4.93
C SER A 42 20.22 -4.82 4.42
N GLY A 43 21.23 -4.75 3.55
CA GLY A 43 21.84 -3.49 3.08
C GLY A 43 21.01 -2.71 2.06
N GLN A 44 19.74 -2.43 2.33
CA GLN A 44 18.97 -1.44 1.57
C GLN A 44 19.43 -0.03 1.97
N VAL A 45 19.96 0.71 1.00
CA VAL A 45 20.25 2.14 1.16
C VAL A 45 18.92 2.88 1.07
N SER A 46 18.57 3.67 2.10
CA SER A 46 17.32 4.44 2.06
C SER A 46 17.32 5.42 0.89
N GLN A 47 16.24 5.43 0.13
CA GLN A 47 16.17 6.13 -1.16
C GLN A 47 15.95 7.64 -1.03
N LEU A 48 15.45 8.10 0.12
CA LEU A 48 15.38 9.53 0.39
C LEU A 48 16.79 10.11 0.58
N PRO A 49 17.09 11.28 -0.01
CA PRO A 49 18.34 11.98 0.24
C PRO A 49 18.63 12.16 1.74
N SER A 50 19.88 11.92 2.13
CA SER A 50 20.32 12.27 3.48
C SER A 50 20.21 13.78 3.67
N ALA A 51 19.53 14.18 4.74
CA ALA A 51 19.33 15.58 5.04
C ALA A 51 20.68 16.28 5.27
N LYS A 52 20.83 17.46 4.66
CA LYS A 52 21.94 18.37 4.98
C LYS A 52 21.53 19.22 6.18
N ALA A 53 22.46 19.56 7.06
CA ALA A 53 22.20 20.46 8.17
C ALA A 53 21.95 21.89 7.64
N TYR A 54 20.68 22.22 7.40
CA TYR A 54 20.20 23.53 6.94
C TYR A 54 19.20 24.08 7.97
N GLY A 55 19.43 25.31 8.42
CA GLY A 55 18.60 25.96 9.44
C GLY A 55 18.91 25.50 10.87
N ASP A 56 18.13 26.02 11.82
CA ASP A 56 18.33 25.83 13.27
C ASP A 56 17.67 24.55 13.82
N PHE A 57 17.23 23.64 12.95
CA PHE A 57 16.52 22.42 13.32
C PHE A 57 17.46 21.37 13.95
N SER A 58 16.97 20.63 14.93
CA SER A 58 17.73 19.51 15.49
C SER A 58 17.80 18.34 14.49
N GLN A 59 18.94 17.63 14.46
CA GLN A 59 19.11 16.46 13.59
C GLN A 59 18.04 15.38 13.84
N ALA A 60 17.56 15.25 15.08
CA ALA A 60 16.48 14.33 15.43
C ALA A 60 15.12 14.74 14.84
N ARG A 61 14.81 16.04 14.80
CA ARG A 61 13.59 16.56 14.13
C ARG A 61 13.61 16.27 12.64
N ILE A 62 14.76 16.52 12.00
CA ILE A 62 14.96 16.32 10.57
C ILE A 62 14.90 14.82 10.19
N GLU A 63 15.50 13.93 10.99
CA GLU A 63 15.43 12.48 10.74
C GLU A 63 14.02 11.91 10.99
N TYR A 64 13.29 12.43 11.99
CA TYR A 64 11.87 12.10 12.19
C TYR A 64 11.01 12.58 11.00
N GLY A 65 11.26 13.79 10.51
CA GLY A 65 10.65 14.31 9.28
C GLY A 65 10.92 13.43 8.06
N ARG A 66 12.18 12.98 7.88
CA ARG A 66 12.58 12.05 6.82
C ARG A 66 11.82 10.72 6.91
N TYR A 67 11.70 10.18 8.12
CA TYR A 67 10.95 8.94 8.37
C TYR A 67 9.45 9.08 8.07
N LEU A 68 8.84 10.19 8.45
CA LEU A 68 7.43 10.47 8.11
C LEU A 68 7.25 10.76 6.60
N THR A 69 8.26 11.30 5.93
CA THR A 69 8.27 11.50 4.47
C THR A 69 8.34 10.17 3.70
N LEU A 70 9.03 9.16 4.27
CA LEU A 70 8.92 7.77 3.80
C LEU A 70 7.50 7.23 4.05
N ALA A 71 6.98 7.35 5.28
CA ALA A 71 5.68 6.79 5.66
C ALA A 71 4.48 7.41 4.90
N GLY A 72 4.65 8.59 4.31
CA GLY A 72 3.67 9.26 3.45
C GLY A 72 3.91 9.11 1.95
N ASP A 73 4.78 8.17 1.53
CA ASP A 73 5.26 7.94 0.16
C ASP A 73 5.42 9.21 -0.70
N CYS A 74 6.01 10.24 -0.09
CA CYS A 74 6.10 11.54 -0.73
C CYS A 74 7.05 11.52 -1.94
N LEU A 75 7.97 10.55 -2.00
CA LEU A 75 8.87 10.41 -3.15
C LEU A 75 8.14 9.84 -4.37
N GLY A 76 7.33 8.77 -4.22
CA GLY A 76 6.65 8.12 -5.34
C GLY A 76 5.84 9.10 -6.19
N CYS A 77 5.07 9.99 -5.55
CA CYS A 77 4.34 11.03 -6.29
C CYS A 77 5.22 12.19 -6.78
N HIS A 78 6.24 12.61 -6.03
CA HIS A 78 6.98 13.86 -6.30
C HIS A 78 8.33 13.66 -7.02
N VAL A 79 8.45 12.64 -7.88
CA VAL A 79 9.57 12.52 -8.82
C VAL A 79 9.06 12.06 -10.19
N ARG A 80 9.53 12.69 -11.27
CA ARG A 80 9.32 12.18 -12.64
C ARG A 80 10.38 11.12 -12.99
N PRO A 81 10.15 10.23 -13.97
CA PRO A 81 11.18 9.33 -14.48
C PRO A 81 12.47 10.07 -14.87
N GLY A 82 13.60 9.64 -14.27
CA GLY A 82 14.92 10.29 -14.45
C GLY A 82 15.07 11.68 -13.82
N GLY A 83 14.14 12.12 -12.97
CA GLY A 83 14.22 13.36 -12.20
C GLY A 83 15.01 13.22 -10.90
N LYS A 84 15.27 14.36 -10.23
CA LYS A 84 15.75 14.38 -8.85
C LYS A 84 14.59 14.20 -7.86
N ALA A 85 14.88 13.62 -6.69
CA ALA A 85 13.90 13.48 -5.62
C ALA A 85 13.18 14.81 -5.31
N PHE A 86 11.87 14.72 -5.11
CA PHE A 86 10.97 15.82 -4.71
C PHE A 86 10.80 16.99 -5.70
N GLU A 87 11.41 16.98 -6.89
CA GLU A 87 11.22 18.05 -7.88
C GLU A 87 9.93 17.90 -8.72
N GLY A 88 9.19 16.80 -8.57
CA GLY A 88 7.89 16.58 -9.21
C GLY A 88 7.94 16.38 -10.72
N GLY A 89 6.80 16.61 -11.37
CA GLY A 89 6.59 16.40 -12.80
C GLY A 89 6.19 14.97 -13.18
N LEU A 90 5.83 14.12 -12.22
CA LEU A 90 5.17 12.84 -12.52
C LEU A 90 3.82 13.13 -13.19
N ALA A 91 3.50 12.41 -14.26
CA ALA A 91 2.17 12.42 -14.86
C ALA A 91 1.29 11.40 -14.15
N LEU A 92 0.15 11.84 -13.63
CA LEU A 92 -0.93 10.99 -13.13
C LEU A 92 -2.10 11.13 -14.10
N ASP A 93 -2.28 10.13 -14.96
CA ASP A 93 -3.41 10.12 -15.89
C ASP A 93 -4.70 9.70 -15.17
N THR A 94 -5.81 10.36 -15.52
CA THR A 94 -7.10 10.15 -14.85
C THR A 94 -8.26 10.22 -15.84
N PRO A 95 -9.44 9.68 -15.48
CA PRO A 95 -10.68 9.87 -16.24
C PRO A 95 -11.08 11.34 -16.50
N PHE A 96 -10.41 12.31 -15.86
CA PHE A 96 -10.62 13.75 -16.02
C PHE A 96 -9.51 14.45 -16.85
N GLY A 97 -8.40 13.77 -17.15
CA GLY A 97 -7.17 14.29 -17.80
C GLY A 97 -5.93 14.12 -16.91
N THR A 98 -4.78 14.64 -17.36
CA THR A 98 -3.48 14.43 -16.71
C THR A 98 -3.21 15.44 -15.60
N ILE A 99 -2.90 14.96 -14.39
CA ILE A 99 -2.45 15.77 -13.26
C ILE A 99 -0.94 15.61 -13.10
N TYR A 100 -0.19 16.72 -13.12
CA TYR A 100 1.24 16.70 -12.84
C TYR A 100 1.55 17.00 -11.37
N SER A 101 2.46 16.24 -10.76
CA SER A 101 2.89 16.47 -9.38
C SER A 101 3.77 17.73 -9.25
N PRO A 102 3.58 18.55 -8.21
CA PRO A 102 4.37 19.76 -8.01
C PRO A 102 5.76 19.47 -7.43
N ASN A 103 6.69 20.40 -7.64
CA ASN A 103 7.97 20.45 -6.97
C ASN A 103 7.74 20.80 -5.48
N ILE A 104 8.28 19.99 -4.56
CA ILE A 104 8.18 20.21 -3.10
C ILE A 104 9.55 20.37 -2.43
N THR A 105 10.59 20.70 -3.21
CA THR A 105 11.88 21.19 -2.68
C THR A 105 11.75 22.63 -2.14
N PRO A 106 12.72 23.15 -1.35
CA PRO A 106 12.65 24.49 -0.78
C PRO A 106 12.99 25.62 -1.79
N HIS A 107 12.82 25.36 -3.08
CA HIS A 107 12.96 26.39 -4.11
C HIS A 107 11.82 27.41 -4.00
N LYS A 108 12.14 28.71 -3.86
CA LYS A 108 11.15 29.74 -3.49
C LYS A 108 10.16 30.16 -4.58
N GLY A 109 10.44 29.81 -5.84
CA GLY A 109 9.56 30.11 -6.99
C GLY A 109 8.71 28.91 -7.43
N TRP A 110 9.38 27.82 -7.82
CA TRP A 110 8.73 26.60 -8.34
C TRP A 110 8.39 25.55 -7.29
N GLY A 111 9.07 25.58 -6.13
CA GLY A 111 8.86 24.66 -5.02
C GLY A 111 8.06 25.28 -3.87
N ILE A 112 8.14 24.68 -2.69
CA ILE A 112 7.40 25.11 -1.48
C ILE A 112 8.18 26.09 -0.60
N GLY A 113 9.37 26.56 -1.01
CA GLY A 113 10.29 27.36 -0.17
C GLY A 113 9.80 28.74 0.29
N SER A 114 8.58 29.12 -0.10
CA SER A 114 7.89 30.35 0.32
C SER A 114 6.65 30.09 1.19
N PHE A 115 6.36 28.83 1.53
CA PHE A 115 5.20 28.46 2.37
C PHE A 115 5.47 28.76 3.85
N SER A 116 4.54 29.42 4.52
CA SER A 116 4.48 29.45 5.99
C SER A 116 4.15 28.06 6.56
N ASP A 117 4.17 27.91 7.88
CA ASP A 117 3.76 26.65 8.54
C ASP A 117 2.25 26.45 8.38
N GLU A 118 1.48 27.53 8.52
CA GLU A 118 0.05 27.57 8.23
C GLU A 118 -0.26 27.19 6.78
N ASP A 119 0.50 27.68 5.78
CA ASP A 119 0.32 27.29 4.37
C ASP A 119 0.56 25.79 4.12
N PHE A 120 1.52 25.19 4.82
CA PHE A 120 1.86 23.78 4.68
C PHE A 120 0.78 22.89 5.31
N LEU A 121 0.34 23.21 6.53
CA LEU A 121 -0.77 22.55 7.20
C LEU A 121 -2.08 22.71 6.40
N ARG A 122 -2.37 23.92 5.91
CA ARG A 122 -3.54 24.25 5.07
C ARG A 122 -3.53 23.51 3.73
N ALA A 123 -2.36 23.31 3.13
CA ALA A 123 -2.20 22.51 1.93
C ALA A 123 -2.51 21.02 2.18
N LEU A 124 -1.94 20.43 3.23
CA LEU A 124 -2.05 18.98 3.47
C LEU A 124 -3.34 18.57 4.20
N GLN A 125 -3.84 19.33 5.16
CA GLN A 125 -5.02 18.93 5.97
C GLN A 125 -6.35 19.41 5.38
N HIS A 126 -6.34 20.52 4.63
CA HIS A 126 -7.54 21.13 4.07
C HIS A 126 -7.56 21.13 2.53
N GLY A 127 -6.46 20.75 1.88
CA GLY A 127 -6.37 20.77 0.43
C GLY A 127 -6.46 22.18 -0.16
N ILE A 128 -6.02 23.22 0.56
CA ILE A 128 -6.07 24.63 0.12
C ILE A 128 -4.65 25.18 -0.10
N ARG A 129 -4.44 25.82 -1.25
CA ARG A 129 -3.17 26.44 -1.65
C ARG A 129 -2.88 27.73 -0.89
N PRO A 130 -1.62 28.21 -0.88
CA PRO A 130 -1.29 29.56 -0.41
C PRO A 130 -2.18 30.66 -1.02
N ASP A 131 -2.44 30.56 -2.33
CA ASP A 131 -3.31 31.45 -3.11
C ASP A 131 -4.84 31.28 -2.86
N GLY A 132 -5.22 30.45 -1.89
CA GLY A 132 -6.60 30.23 -1.48
C GLY A 132 -7.40 29.26 -2.37
N LYS A 133 -6.86 28.82 -3.51
CA LYS A 133 -7.57 27.85 -4.37
C LYS A 133 -7.39 26.41 -3.87
N PRO A 134 -8.35 25.52 -4.09
CA PRO A 134 -8.21 24.12 -3.72
C PRO A 134 -7.20 23.37 -4.60
N TYR A 135 -6.57 22.35 -4.02
CA TYR A 135 -5.82 21.30 -4.71
C TYR A 135 -6.77 20.21 -5.22
N TYR A 136 -6.40 19.57 -6.33
CA TYR A 136 -7.08 18.35 -6.79
C TYR A 136 -6.88 17.21 -5.77
N PRO A 137 -7.89 16.37 -5.50
CA PRO A 137 -7.83 15.26 -4.53
C PRO A 137 -6.94 14.07 -4.96
N ALA A 138 -6.03 14.30 -5.91
CA ALA A 138 -4.85 13.47 -6.14
C ALA A 138 -3.76 13.73 -5.07
N LEU A 139 -3.75 14.92 -4.46
CA LEU A 139 -3.13 15.12 -3.15
C LEU A 139 -4.06 14.49 -2.09
N PRO A 140 -3.64 13.49 -1.29
CA PRO A 140 -4.51 12.76 -0.37
C PRO A 140 -4.81 13.53 0.93
N TYR A 141 -5.17 14.82 0.82
CA TYR A 141 -5.57 15.65 1.96
C TYR A 141 -6.74 15.09 2.80
N PRO A 142 -7.71 14.31 2.26
CA PRO A 142 -8.71 13.64 3.09
C PRO A 142 -8.16 12.54 4.02
N SER A 143 -6.92 12.08 3.78
CA SER A 143 -6.17 11.20 4.68
C SER A 143 -5.21 12.01 5.56
N PHE A 144 -4.46 12.96 5.00
CA PHE A 144 -3.54 13.79 5.79
C PHE A 144 -4.23 14.67 6.85
N THR A 145 -5.54 14.91 6.76
CA THR A 145 -6.36 15.45 7.86
C THR A 145 -6.25 14.64 9.17
N LYS A 146 -5.88 13.35 9.12
CA LYS A 146 -5.62 12.50 10.30
C LYS A 146 -4.28 12.78 10.97
N VAL A 147 -3.32 13.31 10.23
CA VAL A 147 -1.92 13.44 10.67
C VAL A 147 -1.80 14.70 11.53
N LYS A 148 -1.07 14.55 12.64
CA LYS A 148 -0.81 15.64 13.60
C LYS A 148 -0.05 16.78 12.93
N ASP A 149 -0.38 18.00 13.31
CA ASP A 149 0.27 19.21 12.83
C ASP A 149 1.80 19.15 13.01
N ASP A 150 2.28 18.63 14.15
CA ASP A 150 3.73 18.50 14.43
C ASP A 150 4.44 17.43 13.57
N ASP A 151 3.75 16.34 13.22
CA ASP A 151 4.27 15.31 12.31
C ASP A 151 4.37 15.88 10.87
N LEU A 152 3.38 16.67 10.44
CA LEU A 152 3.42 17.38 9.15
C LEU A 152 4.50 18.46 9.13
N LEU A 153 4.69 19.21 10.21
CA LEU A 153 5.78 20.19 10.29
C LEU A 153 7.15 19.52 10.34
N ALA A 154 7.29 18.33 10.93
CA ALA A 154 8.53 17.55 10.80
C ALA A 154 8.84 17.18 9.34
N ILE A 155 7.84 16.73 8.56
CA ILE A 155 7.99 16.51 7.10
C ILE A 155 8.44 17.80 6.41
N LYS A 156 7.83 18.96 6.75
CA LYS A 156 8.24 20.26 6.22
C LYS A 156 9.70 20.59 6.54
N ASP A 157 10.11 20.43 7.81
CA ASP A 157 11.48 20.72 8.25
C ASP A 157 12.49 19.87 7.47
N TYR A 158 12.19 18.57 7.27
CA TYR A 158 13.00 17.69 6.42
C TYR A 158 13.06 18.18 4.96
N LEU A 159 11.92 18.45 4.32
CA LEU A 159 11.89 18.96 2.94
C LEU A 159 12.66 20.27 2.80
N PHE A 160 12.59 21.15 3.81
CA PHE A 160 13.32 22.43 3.84
C PHE A 160 14.83 22.27 4.09
N SER A 161 15.30 21.08 4.51
CA SER A 161 16.73 20.76 4.65
C SER A 161 17.41 20.31 3.34
N LEU A 162 16.64 20.12 2.28
CA LEU A 162 17.10 19.58 0.99
C LEU A 162 17.64 20.66 0.05
N GLU A 163 18.36 20.23 -1.00
CA GLU A 163 18.74 21.16 -2.06
C GLU A 163 17.49 21.61 -2.87
N PRO A 164 17.34 22.91 -3.15
CA PRO A 164 16.25 23.40 -4.00
C PRO A 164 16.47 22.98 -5.45
N SER A 165 15.44 22.40 -6.08
CA SER A 165 15.42 22.20 -7.54
C SER A 165 14.72 23.37 -8.23
N ASP A 166 15.36 23.91 -9.26
CA ASP A 166 14.83 24.94 -10.16
C ASP A 166 13.93 24.36 -11.27
N TYR A 167 13.71 23.04 -11.29
CA TYR A 167 12.76 22.40 -12.21
C TYR A 167 11.33 22.90 -11.97
N ARG A 168 10.65 23.26 -13.07
CA ARG A 168 9.22 23.59 -13.13
C ARG A 168 8.46 22.41 -13.75
N PRO A 169 7.61 21.70 -12.98
CA PRO A 169 6.69 20.71 -13.52
C PRO A 169 5.74 21.29 -14.59
N PRO A 170 5.24 20.46 -15.53
CA PRO A 170 4.17 20.86 -16.44
C PRO A 170 2.90 21.27 -15.69
N GLU A 171 2.05 22.06 -16.33
CA GLU A 171 0.77 22.46 -15.75
C GLU A 171 -0.29 21.37 -15.95
N THR A 172 -1.14 21.16 -14.93
CA THR A 172 -2.23 20.17 -14.91
C THR A 172 -3.18 20.32 -16.12
N GLN A 173 -3.35 19.26 -16.92
CA GLN A 173 -4.14 19.25 -18.15
C GLN A 173 -5.45 18.47 -17.96
N LEU A 174 -6.40 19.07 -17.25
CA LEU A 174 -7.75 18.50 -17.09
C LEU A 174 -8.72 19.01 -18.15
N ARG A 175 -9.68 18.16 -18.50
CA ARG A 175 -10.80 18.48 -19.40
C ARG A 175 -11.79 19.40 -18.68
N TRP A 176 -12.42 20.33 -19.40
CA TRP A 176 -13.54 21.11 -18.85
C TRP A 176 -14.70 20.18 -18.44
N PRO A 177 -15.37 20.38 -17.29
CA PRO A 177 -15.24 21.48 -16.33
C PRO A 177 -14.19 21.28 -15.22
N PHE A 178 -13.49 20.14 -15.20
CA PHE A 178 -12.55 19.76 -14.13
C PHE A 178 -11.30 20.65 -14.06
N ASP A 179 -11.03 21.45 -15.10
CA ASP A 179 -10.00 22.50 -15.10
C ASP A 179 -10.34 23.69 -14.17
N LYS A 180 -11.62 23.85 -13.79
CA LYS A 180 -12.09 24.95 -12.92
C LYS A 180 -11.96 24.58 -11.45
N ARG A 181 -10.74 24.72 -10.90
CA ARG A 181 -10.41 24.43 -9.48
C ARG A 181 -11.45 24.93 -8.49
N ASP A 182 -12.02 26.12 -8.68
CA ASP A 182 -12.96 26.72 -7.73
C ASP A 182 -14.23 25.86 -7.50
N LEU A 183 -14.58 24.97 -8.44
CA LEU A 183 -15.65 23.97 -8.27
C LEU A 183 -15.34 22.91 -7.19
N LEU A 184 -14.06 22.67 -6.89
CA LEU A 184 -13.65 21.73 -5.85
C LEU A 184 -13.99 22.22 -4.43
N LEU A 185 -14.27 23.50 -4.22
CA LEU A 185 -14.75 23.97 -2.91
C LEU A 185 -16.09 23.31 -2.56
N GLY A 186 -16.99 23.17 -3.55
CA GLY A 186 -18.25 22.42 -3.39
C GLY A 186 -18.04 20.91 -3.32
N TRP A 187 -16.94 20.38 -3.88
CA TRP A 187 -16.55 18.97 -3.69
C TRP A 187 -16.04 18.71 -2.27
N GLN A 188 -15.23 19.62 -1.73
CA GLN A 188 -14.67 19.55 -0.38
C GLN A 188 -15.78 19.60 0.67
N GLU A 189 -16.75 20.52 0.54
CA GLU A 189 -17.94 20.58 1.40
C GLU A 189 -18.75 19.26 1.45
N LEU A 190 -18.73 18.46 0.37
CA LEU A 190 -19.46 17.20 0.26
C LEU A 190 -18.65 15.95 0.68
N TYR A 191 -17.32 16.00 0.58
CA TYR A 191 -16.47 14.80 0.63
C TYR A 191 -15.20 14.89 1.50
N LEU A 192 -14.78 16.09 1.93
CA LEU A 192 -13.70 16.25 2.90
C LEU A 192 -14.25 16.17 4.33
N SER A 193 -13.52 15.51 5.22
CA SER A 193 -13.77 15.59 6.66
C SER A 193 -12.56 16.22 7.37
N ASP A 194 -12.86 17.16 8.25
CA ASP A 194 -11.95 17.84 9.18
C ASP A 194 -11.52 16.95 10.37
N LYS A 195 -12.18 15.79 10.55
CA LYS A 195 -11.94 14.85 11.65
C LYS A 195 -10.49 14.35 11.69
N ARG A 196 -9.74 14.83 12.67
CA ARG A 196 -8.42 14.33 13.08
C ARG A 196 -8.45 12.84 13.47
N PHE A 197 -7.27 12.28 13.75
CA PHE A 197 -7.17 10.94 14.35
C PHE A 197 -7.43 10.99 15.85
N GLU A 198 -8.26 10.08 16.34
CA GLU A 198 -8.56 9.88 17.77
C GLU A 198 -8.32 8.39 18.09
N PRO A 199 -7.44 8.03 19.06
CA PRO A 199 -7.21 6.62 19.40
C PRO A 199 -8.45 5.93 19.98
N ASP A 200 -8.75 4.71 19.54
CA ASP A 200 -9.76 3.87 20.21
C ASP A 200 -9.15 3.28 21.50
N LEU A 201 -9.67 3.74 22.63
CA LEU A 201 -9.29 3.29 23.98
C LEU A 201 -9.63 1.81 24.28
N LYS A 202 -10.30 1.11 23.36
CA LYS A 202 -10.57 -0.33 23.41
C LYS A 202 -9.55 -1.16 22.62
N LYS A 203 -8.65 -0.51 21.87
CA LYS A 203 -7.62 -1.12 21.04
C LYS A 203 -6.24 -0.93 21.66
N SER A 204 -5.25 -1.71 21.23
CA SER A 204 -3.87 -1.57 21.70
C SER A 204 -3.19 -0.33 21.10
N ASP A 205 -2.11 0.13 21.72
CA ASP A 205 -1.26 1.20 21.16
C ASP A 205 -0.69 0.81 19.79
N GLU A 206 -0.37 -0.48 19.59
CA GLU A 206 0.05 -1.04 18.29
C GLU A 206 -1.06 -0.91 17.24
N TRP A 207 -2.30 -1.29 17.54
CA TRP A 207 -3.43 -1.12 16.61
C TRP A 207 -3.68 0.36 16.29
N ASN A 208 -3.61 1.23 17.31
CA ASN A 208 -3.80 2.67 17.14
C ASN A 208 -2.67 3.33 16.32
N ARG A 209 -1.43 2.84 16.45
CA ARG A 209 -0.31 3.24 15.59
C ARG A 209 -0.54 2.78 14.14
N GLY A 210 -1.07 1.58 13.94
CA GLY A 210 -1.45 1.05 12.64
C GLY A 210 -2.53 1.90 11.96
N ALA A 211 -3.60 2.20 12.70
CA ALA A 211 -4.69 3.06 12.25
C ALA A 211 -4.19 4.44 11.81
N TYR A 212 -3.35 5.07 12.63
CA TYR A 212 -2.76 6.38 12.34
C TYR A 212 -1.92 6.39 11.05
N LEU A 213 -1.18 5.32 10.79
CA LEU A 213 -0.37 5.19 9.57
C LEU A 213 -1.22 4.87 8.33
N VAL A 214 -2.15 3.92 8.44
CA VAL A 214 -2.99 3.43 7.31
C VAL A 214 -4.04 4.47 6.88
N GLU A 215 -4.71 5.13 7.83
CA GLU A 215 -5.69 6.19 7.53
C GLU A 215 -5.01 7.53 7.19
N GLY A 216 -3.87 7.80 7.81
CA GLY A 216 -3.11 9.05 7.70
C GLY A 216 -2.08 9.04 6.59
N LEU A 217 -0.79 8.91 6.94
CA LEU A 217 0.31 9.11 5.99
C LEU A 217 0.33 8.09 4.85
N GLY A 218 0.23 6.79 5.16
CA GLY A 218 0.22 5.72 4.14
C GLY A 218 -1.08 5.64 3.33
N HIS A 219 -2.09 6.43 3.72
CA HIS A 219 -3.30 6.78 2.94
C HIS A 219 -3.96 5.63 2.15
N CYS A 220 -3.93 4.38 2.67
CA CYS A 220 -4.17 3.19 1.85
C CYS A 220 -5.59 3.14 1.27
N GLY A 221 -6.55 3.74 1.98
CA GLY A 221 -7.92 3.92 1.51
C GLY A 221 -8.05 4.74 0.22
N SER A 222 -7.03 5.50 -0.20
CA SER A 222 -7.01 6.26 -1.46
C SER A 222 -6.99 5.36 -2.70
N CYS A 223 -6.37 4.18 -2.61
CA CYS A 223 -6.31 3.21 -3.69
C CYS A 223 -7.27 2.04 -3.46
N HIS A 224 -7.34 1.52 -2.23
CA HIS A 224 -8.12 0.32 -1.91
C HIS A 224 -9.62 0.60 -1.61
N THR A 225 -10.17 1.76 -1.98
CA THR A 225 -11.59 2.10 -1.80
C THR A 225 -12.23 2.52 -3.12
N PRO A 226 -13.37 1.93 -3.52
CA PRO A 226 -14.12 2.37 -4.70
C PRO A 226 -14.44 3.87 -4.66
N ARG A 227 -14.36 4.53 -5.81
CA ARG A 227 -14.70 5.96 -5.96
C ARG A 227 -16.08 6.12 -6.59
N ASN A 228 -16.72 7.26 -6.33
CA ASN A 228 -17.97 7.65 -6.98
C ASN A 228 -17.71 8.43 -8.28
N LEU A 229 -18.76 8.81 -9.02
CA LEU A 229 -18.64 9.55 -10.28
C LEU A 229 -17.99 10.94 -10.15
N ALA A 230 -17.88 11.49 -8.93
CA ALA A 230 -17.15 12.72 -8.63
C ALA A 230 -15.69 12.45 -8.16
N GLY A 231 -15.20 11.22 -8.25
CA GLY A 231 -13.85 10.83 -7.85
C GLY A 231 -13.61 10.71 -6.34
N ALA A 232 -14.62 10.95 -5.50
CA ALA A 232 -14.52 10.80 -4.05
C ALA A 232 -14.65 9.33 -3.62
N THR A 233 -13.87 8.93 -2.60
CA THR A 233 -13.90 7.57 -2.05
C THR A 233 -15.24 7.31 -1.35
N LYS A 234 -15.82 6.13 -1.59
CA LYS A 234 -17.09 5.71 -1.01
C LYS A 234 -16.87 5.17 0.40
N ALA A 235 -17.03 6.00 1.44
CA ALA A 235 -16.76 5.61 2.83
C ALA A 235 -17.47 4.32 3.33
N ARG A 236 -18.60 3.91 2.75
CA ARG A 236 -19.28 2.64 3.07
C ARG A 236 -18.55 1.41 2.51
N GLU A 237 -17.88 1.57 1.37
CA GLU A 237 -17.08 0.56 0.67
C GLU A 237 -15.58 0.73 1.00
N ALA A 238 -15.25 1.40 2.11
CA ALA A 238 -13.86 1.66 2.51
C ALA A 238 -13.06 0.35 2.64
N LEU A 239 -11.89 0.33 1.99
CA LEU A 239 -10.98 -0.82 1.92
C LEU A 239 -11.47 -2.05 1.13
N THR A 240 -12.58 -2.00 0.38
CA THR A 240 -13.08 -3.18 -0.38
C THR A 240 -12.38 -3.44 -1.73
N GLY A 241 -11.33 -2.69 -2.06
CA GLY A 241 -10.57 -2.78 -3.31
C GLY A 241 -11.18 -1.97 -4.47
N ALA A 242 -10.36 -1.53 -5.42
CA ALA A 242 -10.78 -0.72 -6.57
C ALA A 242 -9.76 -0.74 -7.72
N VAL A 243 -10.20 -0.43 -8.94
CA VAL A 243 -9.30 -0.19 -10.08
C VAL A 243 -8.74 1.24 -10.01
N ILE A 244 -7.42 1.37 -10.12
CA ILE A 244 -6.64 2.62 -10.13
C ILE A 244 -5.53 2.46 -11.18
N ASP A 245 -5.41 3.40 -12.12
CA ASP A 245 -4.39 3.40 -13.19
C ASP A 245 -4.33 2.06 -13.97
N GLY A 246 -5.49 1.48 -14.25
CA GLY A 246 -5.61 0.17 -14.91
C GLY A 246 -5.22 -1.05 -14.07
N TRP A 247 -4.65 -0.89 -12.88
CA TRP A 247 -4.38 -1.96 -11.90
C TRP A 247 -5.55 -2.11 -10.90
N TYR A 248 -5.71 -3.28 -10.27
CA TYR A 248 -6.74 -3.53 -9.26
C TYR A 248 -6.13 -3.64 -7.85
N ALA A 249 -6.25 -2.57 -7.07
CA ALA A 249 -5.90 -2.57 -5.66
C ALA A 249 -6.86 -3.52 -4.90
N PRO A 250 -6.40 -4.64 -4.28
CA PRO A 250 -7.30 -5.64 -3.70
C PRO A 250 -8.07 -5.18 -2.46
N ASN A 251 -9.01 -5.99 -1.99
CA ASN A 251 -9.74 -5.75 -0.73
C ASN A 251 -8.78 -5.93 0.47
N LEU A 252 -8.71 -4.93 1.36
CA LEU A 252 -7.88 -4.97 2.58
C LEU A 252 -8.69 -5.25 3.86
N THR A 253 -9.97 -5.58 3.75
CA THR A 253 -10.76 -6.11 4.88
C THR A 253 -10.49 -7.60 5.08
N SER A 254 -10.79 -8.15 6.26
CA SER A 254 -10.68 -9.59 6.57
C SER A 254 -11.79 -10.44 5.94
N GLU A 255 -12.18 -10.11 4.71
CA GLU A 255 -13.03 -10.92 3.83
C GLU A 255 -12.27 -12.15 3.34
N LEU A 256 -12.92 -13.32 3.32
CA LEU A 256 -12.26 -14.59 2.94
C LEU A 256 -12.11 -14.70 1.41
N GLY A 257 -11.03 -15.33 0.96
CA GLY A 257 -10.73 -15.67 -0.44
C GLY A 257 -10.62 -14.50 -1.44
N SER A 258 -10.90 -13.27 -1.04
CA SER A 258 -10.79 -12.08 -1.90
C SER A 258 -10.42 -10.79 -1.16
N GLY A 259 -10.23 -10.87 0.16
CA GLY A 259 -9.53 -9.89 0.98
C GLY A 259 -8.52 -10.60 1.89
N LEU A 260 -8.09 -9.94 2.96
CA LEU A 260 -7.01 -10.43 3.82
C LEU A 260 -7.44 -11.52 4.80
N GLY A 261 -8.63 -12.12 4.67
CA GLY A 261 -9.20 -13.06 5.65
C GLY A 261 -8.26 -14.23 5.97
N ASP A 262 -7.72 -14.87 4.95
CA ASP A 262 -6.94 -16.12 5.05
C ASP A 262 -5.44 -15.92 5.37
N TRP A 263 -4.92 -14.68 5.27
CA TRP A 263 -3.53 -14.34 5.57
C TRP A 263 -3.21 -14.46 7.08
N SER A 264 -1.94 -14.52 7.48
CA SER A 264 -1.52 -14.18 8.86
C SER A 264 -1.06 -12.72 8.97
N ILE A 265 -0.81 -12.26 10.20
CA ILE A 265 -0.17 -10.94 10.43
C ILE A 265 1.28 -10.96 9.91
N ASP A 266 1.97 -12.09 10.03
CA ASP A 266 3.38 -12.20 9.67
C ASP A 266 3.57 -12.33 8.14
N ASP A 267 2.60 -12.91 7.42
CA ASP A 267 2.53 -12.86 5.95
C ASP A 267 2.37 -11.40 5.45
N LEU A 268 1.48 -10.63 6.11
CA LEU A 268 1.28 -9.21 5.79
C LEU A 268 2.51 -8.37 6.12
N VAL A 269 3.18 -8.60 7.24
CA VAL A 269 4.45 -7.94 7.57
C VAL A 269 5.53 -8.28 6.54
N THR A 270 5.55 -9.52 6.04
CA THR A 270 6.48 -9.93 4.98
C THR A 270 6.17 -9.18 3.68
N TYR A 271 4.96 -9.29 3.17
CA TYR A 271 4.52 -8.65 1.91
C TYR A 271 4.68 -7.12 1.93
N LEU A 272 4.34 -6.44 3.03
CA LEU A 272 4.52 -4.99 3.17
C LEU A 272 6.01 -4.58 3.22
N ARG A 273 6.94 -5.48 3.54
CA ARG A 273 8.39 -5.21 3.57
C ARG A 273 9.13 -5.61 2.30
N THR A 274 8.73 -6.70 1.66
CA THR A 274 9.45 -7.31 0.52
C THR A 274 8.72 -7.14 -0.80
N GLY A 275 7.40 -6.95 -0.77
CA GLY A 275 6.56 -7.07 -1.97
C GLY A 275 6.31 -8.52 -2.38
N GLU A 276 6.75 -9.49 -1.58
CA GLU A 276 6.53 -10.92 -1.77
C GLU A 276 5.78 -11.48 -0.56
N ALA A 277 4.63 -12.12 -0.77
CA ALA A 277 3.98 -12.90 0.28
C ALA A 277 4.70 -14.25 0.44
N THR A 278 4.54 -14.87 1.62
CA THR A 278 5.36 -16.02 2.05
C THR A 278 5.38 -17.15 1.01
N PRO A 279 6.57 -17.57 0.53
CA PRO A 279 6.67 -18.68 -0.41
C PRO A 279 6.02 -19.95 0.15
N ALA A 280 5.35 -20.70 -0.73
CA ALA A 280 4.68 -21.95 -0.39
C ALA A 280 5.57 -22.85 0.47
N SER A 281 4.99 -23.47 1.51
CA SER A 281 5.74 -24.37 2.40
C SER A 281 6.32 -25.60 1.68
N ASP A 282 5.85 -25.86 0.46
CA ASP A 282 6.25 -26.92 -0.43
C ASP A 282 6.78 -26.42 -1.79
N PRO A 283 8.09 -26.11 -1.89
CA PRO A 283 8.75 -25.81 -3.16
C PRO A 283 8.94 -27.04 -4.08
N ALA A 284 8.51 -28.24 -3.67
CA ALA A 284 8.49 -29.43 -4.51
C ALA A 284 7.11 -29.66 -5.17
N GLY A 285 6.09 -28.89 -4.80
CA GLY A 285 4.75 -28.93 -5.41
C GLY A 285 3.96 -30.21 -5.11
N THR A 286 4.24 -30.89 -3.99
CA THR A 286 3.49 -32.07 -3.54
C THR A 286 2.16 -31.72 -2.87
N SER A 287 1.98 -30.46 -2.45
CA SER A 287 0.71 -29.93 -1.97
C SER A 287 -0.32 -29.73 -3.11
N ASP A 288 -1.58 -30.00 -2.78
CA ASP A 288 -2.71 -29.86 -3.69
C ASP A 288 -3.08 -28.40 -3.99
N GLY A 289 -2.43 -27.43 -3.33
CA GLY A 289 -2.71 -25.99 -3.47
C GLY A 289 -4.03 -25.56 -2.81
N THR A 290 -4.65 -26.43 -1.99
CA THR A 290 -5.92 -26.16 -1.29
C THR A 290 -5.76 -26.07 0.23
N SER A 291 -4.56 -26.30 0.76
CA SER A 291 -4.30 -26.25 2.20
C SER A 291 -4.03 -24.82 2.66
N ALA A 292 -4.88 -24.31 3.58
CA ALA A 292 -4.69 -23.04 4.29
C ALA A 292 -3.49 -23.04 5.28
N LYS A 293 -2.42 -23.77 4.95
CA LYS A 293 -1.13 -23.84 5.64
C LYS A 293 0.03 -23.37 4.78
N ASP A 294 -0.16 -23.23 3.46
CA ASP A 294 0.89 -22.88 2.51
C ASP A 294 1.13 -21.36 2.37
N GLY A 295 0.31 -20.52 3.03
CA GLY A 295 0.42 -19.06 2.96
C GLY A 295 -0.11 -18.46 1.64
N PRO A 296 -0.16 -17.12 1.55
CA PRO A 296 -0.57 -16.42 0.34
C PRO A 296 0.58 -16.39 -0.67
N GLN A 297 0.34 -16.86 -1.90
CA GLN A 297 1.36 -16.92 -2.96
C GLN A 297 1.19 -15.76 -3.94
N THR A 298 1.66 -14.57 -3.57
CA THR A 298 1.47 -13.35 -4.37
C THR A 298 2.67 -12.40 -4.29
N ALA A 299 2.74 -11.44 -5.21
CA ALA A 299 3.72 -10.36 -5.20
C ALA A 299 3.06 -9.02 -5.56
N ALA A 300 3.57 -7.91 -5.00
CA ALA A 300 3.05 -6.56 -5.18
C ALA A 300 3.30 -6.05 -6.59
N LEU A 301 2.26 -5.66 -7.31
CA LEU A 301 2.31 -5.26 -8.73
C LEU A 301 2.01 -3.78 -8.95
N GLY A 302 2.53 -3.23 -10.05
CA GLY A 302 2.28 -1.85 -10.47
C GLY A 302 2.56 -0.84 -9.35
N PRO A 303 1.65 0.13 -9.10
CA PRO A 303 1.81 1.11 -8.02
C PRO A 303 2.04 0.51 -6.63
N MET A 304 1.56 -0.71 -6.34
CA MET A 304 1.82 -1.35 -5.03
C MET A 304 3.28 -1.82 -4.90
N ALA A 305 3.94 -2.17 -6.01
CA ALA A 305 5.37 -2.47 -6.01
C ALA A 305 6.19 -1.23 -5.65
N GLU A 306 5.82 -0.07 -6.21
CA GLU A 306 6.47 1.22 -5.93
C GLU A 306 6.24 1.63 -4.47
N VAL A 307 5.01 1.56 -3.95
CA VAL A 307 4.71 1.85 -2.53
C VAL A 307 5.53 0.96 -1.57
N VAL A 308 5.78 -0.31 -1.90
CA VAL A 308 6.70 -1.15 -1.11
C VAL A 308 8.14 -0.64 -1.17
N HIS A 309 8.69 -0.42 -2.37
CA HIS A 309 10.11 -0.11 -2.55
C HIS A 309 10.48 1.32 -2.11
N LEU A 310 9.64 2.30 -2.44
CA LEU A 310 9.87 3.72 -2.15
C LEU A 310 9.52 4.07 -0.70
N SER A 311 8.57 3.35 -0.07
CA SER A 311 8.08 3.62 1.29
C SER A 311 8.20 2.41 2.25
N LEU A 312 7.34 1.40 2.14
CA LEU A 312 7.02 0.50 3.26
C LEU A 312 8.20 -0.39 3.69
N SER A 313 9.02 -0.84 2.74
CA SER A 313 10.25 -1.61 2.99
C SER A 313 11.28 -0.87 3.86
N GLN A 314 11.22 0.48 3.88
CA GLN A 314 12.14 1.35 4.61
C GLN A 314 11.58 1.80 5.98
N LEU A 315 10.37 1.34 6.36
CA LEU A 315 9.76 1.64 7.66
C LEU A 315 10.24 0.69 8.77
N ALA A 316 10.10 1.14 10.02
CA ALA A 316 10.45 0.33 11.18
C ALA A 316 9.53 -0.91 11.28
N ASP A 317 10.11 -2.05 11.62
CA ASP A 317 9.42 -3.34 11.77
C ASP A 317 8.17 -3.26 12.65
N SER A 318 8.22 -2.45 13.72
CA SER A 318 7.09 -2.19 14.62
C SER A 318 5.94 -1.41 13.97
N ASP A 319 6.25 -0.49 13.05
CA ASP A 319 5.24 0.30 12.34
C ASP A 319 4.58 -0.53 11.24
N VAL A 320 5.36 -1.30 10.47
CA VAL A 320 4.77 -2.23 9.48
C VAL A 320 3.91 -3.29 10.16
N ARG A 321 4.35 -3.81 11.32
CA ARG A 321 3.53 -4.72 12.14
C ARG A 321 2.26 -4.05 12.67
N ALA A 322 2.36 -2.81 13.15
CA ALA A 322 1.20 -2.03 13.57
C ALA A 322 0.17 -1.88 12.43
N MET A 323 0.63 -1.54 11.21
CA MET A 323 -0.23 -1.46 10.01
C MET A 323 -0.91 -2.81 9.70
N ALA A 324 -0.16 -3.93 9.73
CA ALA A 324 -0.73 -5.27 9.53
C ALA A 324 -1.76 -5.65 10.61
N VAL A 325 -1.52 -5.30 11.88
CA VAL A 325 -2.46 -5.50 13.01
C VAL A 325 -3.76 -4.71 12.82
N TYR A 326 -3.68 -3.46 12.35
CA TYR A 326 -4.88 -2.66 12.04
C TYR A 326 -5.66 -3.22 10.85
N LEU A 327 -4.97 -3.60 9.77
CA LEU A 327 -5.60 -4.14 8.56
C LEU A 327 -6.31 -5.47 8.85
N LYS A 328 -5.71 -6.36 9.65
CA LYS A 328 -6.33 -7.64 10.04
C LYS A 328 -7.57 -7.52 10.92
N ASP A 329 -7.77 -6.39 11.58
CA ASP A 329 -8.94 -6.12 12.42
C ASP A 329 -10.07 -5.42 11.63
N GLN A 330 -9.83 -5.05 10.35
CA GLN A 330 -10.87 -4.47 9.49
C GLN A 330 -11.97 -5.51 9.22
N PRO A 331 -13.24 -5.23 9.59
CA PRO A 331 -14.30 -6.21 9.48
C PRO A 331 -14.58 -6.58 8.02
N PRO A 332 -14.89 -7.86 7.72
CA PRO A 332 -15.24 -8.31 6.36
C PRO A 332 -16.36 -7.46 5.77
N LYS A 333 -16.23 -7.17 4.48
CA LYS A 333 -17.18 -6.38 3.69
C LYS A 333 -17.28 -6.99 2.29
N GLU A 334 -18.40 -7.65 2.03
CA GLU A 334 -18.84 -7.92 0.67
C GLU A 334 -19.05 -6.59 -0.08
N ALA A 335 -18.16 -6.27 -1.02
CA ALA A 335 -18.50 -5.33 -2.08
C ALA A 335 -19.66 -5.92 -2.91
N PRO A 336 -20.69 -5.14 -3.30
CA PRO A 336 -21.80 -5.65 -4.12
C PRO A 336 -21.32 -6.20 -5.47
N ARG A 337 -21.18 -7.52 -5.57
CA ARG A 337 -20.71 -8.23 -6.77
C ARG A 337 -21.88 -8.65 -7.66
N ASP A 338 -22.31 -7.74 -8.53
CA ASP A 338 -23.18 -8.03 -9.68
C ASP A 338 -22.46 -8.80 -10.82
N THR A 339 -21.28 -9.38 -10.55
CA THR A 339 -20.59 -10.29 -11.46
C THR A 339 -21.42 -11.55 -11.68
N PRO A 340 -21.88 -11.85 -12.91
CA PRO A 340 -22.58 -13.10 -13.19
C PRO A 340 -21.68 -14.30 -12.91
N LYS A 341 -22.28 -15.44 -12.54
CA LYS A 341 -21.57 -16.74 -12.54
C LYS A 341 -21.35 -17.20 -13.98
N VAL A 342 -20.34 -16.63 -14.64
CA VAL A 342 -19.88 -17.02 -15.98
C VAL A 342 -19.39 -18.47 -15.91
N PRO A 343 -19.68 -19.33 -16.92
CA PRO A 343 -19.16 -20.69 -16.94
C PRO A 343 -17.63 -20.71 -16.84
N HIS A 344 -17.13 -21.43 -15.84
CA HIS A 344 -15.71 -21.55 -15.49
C HIS A 344 -14.89 -22.39 -16.49
N GLN A 345 -15.45 -22.68 -17.66
CA GLN A 345 -14.87 -23.53 -18.69
C GLN A 345 -14.71 -22.73 -19.98
N LEU A 346 -13.47 -22.61 -20.43
CA LEU A 346 -13.13 -22.07 -21.75
C LEU A 346 -13.74 -22.97 -22.84
N SER A 347 -13.94 -22.42 -24.05
CA SER A 347 -14.23 -23.30 -25.18
C SER A 347 -13.04 -24.23 -25.45
N GLU A 348 -13.28 -25.39 -26.06
CA GLU A 348 -12.20 -26.33 -26.43
C GLU A 348 -11.13 -25.63 -27.31
N GLN A 349 -11.57 -24.73 -28.20
CA GLN A 349 -10.70 -23.92 -29.04
C GLN A 349 -9.83 -22.95 -28.24
N ASP A 350 -10.43 -22.22 -27.29
CA ASP A 350 -9.71 -21.25 -26.45
C ASP A 350 -8.76 -21.96 -25.48
N TYR A 351 -9.13 -23.14 -24.96
CA TYR A 351 -8.24 -23.98 -24.15
C TYR A 351 -7.02 -24.47 -24.95
N ILE A 352 -7.23 -24.93 -26.18
CA ILE A 352 -6.14 -25.41 -27.06
C ILE A 352 -5.19 -24.27 -27.44
N GLU A 353 -5.71 -23.11 -27.85
CA GLU A 353 -4.87 -21.96 -28.22
C GLU A 353 -4.21 -21.32 -26.99
N GLY A 354 -4.93 -21.19 -25.86
CA GLY A 354 -4.36 -20.69 -24.61
C GLY A 354 -3.22 -21.57 -24.08
N ARG A 355 -3.40 -22.89 -24.16
CA ARG A 355 -2.31 -23.86 -23.89
C ARG A 355 -1.13 -23.67 -24.83
N ARG A 356 -1.38 -23.49 -26.13
CA ARG A 356 -0.33 -23.28 -27.14
C ARG A 356 0.47 -22.00 -26.85
N LEU A 357 -0.22 -20.90 -26.58
CA LEU A 357 0.39 -19.61 -26.24
C LEU A 357 1.22 -19.74 -24.96
N TYR A 358 0.65 -20.34 -23.91
CA TYR A 358 1.34 -20.56 -22.62
C TYR A 358 2.61 -21.43 -22.79
N GLN A 359 2.51 -22.52 -23.54
CA GLN A 359 3.64 -23.43 -23.81
C GLN A 359 4.74 -22.80 -24.68
N HIS A 360 4.43 -21.78 -25.46
CA HIS A 360 5.41 -21.09 -26.32
C HIS A 360 6.06 -19.90 -25.62
N TYR A 361 5.30 -19.12 -24.85
CA TYR A 361 5.75 -17.84 -24.29
C TYR A 361 6.05 -17.85 -22.78
N CYS A 362 5.38 -18.71 -21.99
CA CYS A 362 5.34 -18.57 -20.53
C CYS A 362 6.00 -19.74 -19.78
N SER A 363 5.81 -20.99 -20.26
CA SER A 363 6.20 -22.18 -19.51
C SER A 363 7.71 -22.43 -19.37
N GLY A 364 8.54 -21.64 -20.06
CA GLY A 364 10.00 -21.65 -19.86
C GLY A 364 10.42 -21.08 -18.49
N CYS A 365 9.62 -20.16 -17.95
CA CYS A 365 9.84 -19.53 -16.65
C CYS A 365 8.85 -20.05 -15.60
N HIS A 366 7.54 -19.91 -15.86
CA HIS A 366 6.47 -20.33 -14.94
C HIS A 366 6.21 -21.84 -14.92
N GLN A 367 7.03 -22.63 -15.61
CA GLN A 367 6.96 -24.08 -15.75
C GLN A 367 5.68 -24.58 -16.45
N SER A 368 5.59 -25.89 -16.69
CA SER A 368 4.50 -26.52 -17.45
C SER A 368 3.15 -26.58 -16.72
N HIS A 369 3.14 -26.50 -15.39
CA HIS A 369 1.94 -26.56 -14.56
C HIS A 369 1.72 -25.28 -13.72
N GLY A 370 2.26 -24.15 -14.18
CA GLY A 370 2.08 -22.85 -13.54
C GLY A 370 2.75 -22.73 -12.16
N GLN A 371 3.59 -23.68 -11.74
CA GLN A 371 4.15 -23.71 -10.39
C GLN A 371 5.29 -22.69 -10.14
N GLY A 372 5.78 -22.01 -11.18
CA GLY A 372 6.88 -21.06 -11.03
C GLY A 372 8.22 -21.70 -10.66
N LEU A 373 9.12 -20.88 -10.12
CA LEU A 373 10.40 -21.27 -9.54
C LEU A 373 10.82 -20.19 -8.53
N ALA A 374 10.42 -20.33 -7.27
CA ALA A 374 10.72 -19.34 -6.23
C ALA A 374 12.24 -19.20 -5.98
N PRO A 375 12.76 -17.98 -5.69
CA PRO A 375 12.09 -16.67 -5.72
C PRO A 375 12.16 -15.96 -7.10
N TYR A 376 12.48 -16.68 -8.18
CA TYR A 376 12.80 -16.09 -9.49
C TYR A 376 11.59 -15.87 -10.38
N PHE A 377 10.63 -16.79 -10.36
CA PHE A 377 9.38 -16.70 -11.11
C PHE A 377 8.22 -17.09 -10.17
N PRO A 378 7.22 -16.23 -9.97
CA PRO A 378 6.10 -16.55 -9.09
C PRO A 378 5.29 -17.73 -9.65
N SER A 379 4.68 -18.49 -8.73
CA SER A 379 3.60 -19.39 -9.09
C SER A 379 2.47 -18.60 -9.74
N LEU A 380 1.84 -19.19 -10.75
CA LEU A 380 0.56 -18.78 -11.31
C LEU A 380 -0.59 -19.66 -10.80
N ARG A 381 -0.27 -20.88 -10.32
CA ARG A 381 -1.20 -21.80 -9.66
C ARG A 381 -1.44 -21.36 -8.21
N GLY A 382 -2.70 -21.15 -7.83
CA GLY A 382 -3.09 -20.69 -6.49
C GLY A 382 -2.66 -19.26 -6.15
N ASN A 383 -2.17 -18.49 -7.13
CA ASN A 383 -1.73 -17.12 -6.92
C ASN A 383 -2.93 -16.19 -6.82
N GLU A 384 -3.05 -15.45 -5.71
CA GLU A 384 -4.20 -14.60 -5.44
C GLU A 384 -4.45 -13.57 -6.55
N VAL A 385 -3.39 -13.00 -7.16
CA VAL A 385 -3.50 -12.06 -8.29
C VAL A 385 -4.17 -12.68 -9.50
N VAL A 386 -3.84 -13.94 -9.79
CA VAL A 386 -4.49 -14.70 -10.86
C VAL A 386 -5.96 -14.95 -10.52
N LEU A 387 -6.31 -15.03 -9.24
CA LEU A 387 -7.67 -15.27 -8.75
C LEU A 387 -8.51 -14.01 -8.49
N LEU A 388 -7.93 -12.80 -8.59
CA LEU A 388 -8.64 -11.54 -8.33
C LEU A 388 -9.90 -11.41 -9.22
N PRO A 389 -11.02 -10.87 -8.69
CA PRO A 389 -12.27 -10.73 -9.44
C PRO A 389 -12.08 -9.94 -10.74
N GLU A 390 -11.41 -8.79 -10.64
CA GLU A 390 -10.97 -8.01 -11.81
C GLU A 390 -9.65 -8.60 -12.36
N PRO A 391 -9.56 -8.98 -13.64
CA PRO A 391 -8.37 -9.58 -14.24
C PRO A 391 -7.27 -8.55 -14.59
N ASN A 392 -7.44 -7.29 -14.19
CA ASN A 392 -6.60 -6.16 -14.54
C ASN A 392 -5.10 -6.46 -14.38
N ASP A 393 -4.69 -6.96 -13.23
CA ASP A 393 -3.28 -7.14 -12.88
C ASP A 393 -2.59 -8.19 -13.75
N VAL A 394 -3.24 -9.32 -14.04
CA VAL A 394 -2.67 -10.34 -14.95
C VAL A 394 -2.64 -9.85 -16.40
N ILE A 395 -3.57 -8.98 -16.80
CA ILE A 395 -3.53 -8.34 -18.13
C ILE A 395 -2.39 -7.32 -18.22
N GLN A 396 -2.28 -6.41 -17.25
CA GLN A 396 -1.20 -5.41 -17.18
C GLN A 396 0.17 -6.09 -17.14
N THR A 397 0.33 -7.15 -16.34
CA THR A 397 1.59 -7.92 -16.24
C THR A 397 1.98 -8.57 -17.58
N VAL A 398 1.02 -9.05 -18.37
CA VAL A 398 1.30 -9.60 -19.71
C VAL A 398 1.56 -8.48 -20.75
N LEU A 399 0.83 -7.36 -20.68
CA LEU A 399 1.03 -6.21 -21.56
C LEU A 399 2.40 -5.54 -21.34
N LEU A 400 2.75 -5.25 -20.09
CA LEU A 400 3.90 -4.44 -19.70
C LEU A 400 5.16 -5.29 -19.40
N GLY A 401 4.97 -6.52 -18.93
CA GLY A 401 6.05 -7.33 -18.34
C GLY A 401 6.40 -6.89 -16.92
N ALA A 402 7.50 -7.44 -16.39
CA ALA A 402 8.15 -6.92 -15.19
C ALA A 402 9.23 -5.90 -15.62
N PRO A 403 9.32 -4.72 -14.99
CA PRO A 403 10.36 -3.75 -15.30
C PRO A 403 11.75 -4.30 -14.97
N SER A 404 12.77 -3.83 -15.67
CA SER A 404 14.16 -4.26 -15.44
C SER A 404 14.88 -3.50 -14.33
N ASP A 405 14.20 -2.53 -13.69
CA ASP A 405 14.73 -1.76 -12.57
C ASP A 405 14.28 -2.37 -11.23
N PRO A 406 15.19 -2.84 -10.36
CA PRO A 406 14.84 -3.40 -9.05
C PRO A 406 14.16 -2.43 -8.06
N THR A 407 14.01 -1.15 -8.39
CA THR A 407 13.18 -0.20 -7.62
C THR A 407 11.71 -0.20 -8.05
N GLN A 408 11.39 -0.82 -9.20
CA GLN A 408 10.04 -1.00 -9.72
C GLN A 408 9.64 -2.49 -9.83
N ALA A 409 10.60 -3.41 -9.68
CA ALA A 409 10.40 -4.84 -9.84
C ALA A 409 10.33 -5.57 -8.49
N PHE A 410 9.34 -6.46 -8.38
CA PHE A 410 9.07 -7.47 -7.35
C PHE A 410 10.29 -7.97 -6.56
N SER A 411 11.37 -8.28 -7.28
CA SER A 411 12.64 -8.70 -6.74
C SER A 411 13.72 -8.40 -7.79
N PRO A 412 14.99 -8.18 -7.39
CA PRO A 412 16.12 -7.89 -8.29
C PRO A 412 16.48 -9.05 -9.24
N HIS A 413 15.68 -10.12 -9.27
CA HIS A 413 15.87 -11.29 -10.11
C HIS A 413 14.67 -11.59 -11.03
N VAL A 414 13.54 -10.88 -10.87
CA VAL A 414 12.33 -11.11 -11.67
C VAL A 414 12.39 -10.29 -12.96
N VAL A 415 12.58 -10.97 -14.09
CA VAL A 415 12.49 -10.36 -15.43
C VAL A 415 11.49 -11.14 -16.28
N MET A 416 10.36 -10.51 -16.57
CA MET A 416 9.31 -11.01 -17.47
C MET A 416 9.18 -10.01 -18.63
N PRO A 417 9.32 -10.42 -19.90
CA PRO A 417 9.22 -9.51 -21.02
C PRO A 417 7.78 -9.01 -21.23
N SER A 418 7.64 -7.80 -21.79
CA SER A 418 6.37 -7.32 -22.36
C SER A 418 5.93 -8.23 -23.51
N PHE A 419 4.69 -8.71 -23.46
CA PHE A 419 4.05 -9.39 -24.60
C PHE A 419 3.08 -8.48 -25.35
N GLY A 420 2.86 -7.25 -24.90
CA GLY A 420 1.95 -6.30 -25.54
C GLY A 420 2.26 -6.04 -27.02
N SER A 421 3.54 -5.89 -27.39
CA SER A 421 3.94 -5.71 -28.80
C SER A 421 3.96 -7.00 -29.63
N LEU A 422 3.87 -8.17 -28.98
CA LEU A 422 3.98 -9.50 -29.60
C LEU A 422 2.63 -10.17 -29.81
N LEU A 423 1.66 -9.93 -28.93
CA LEU A 423 0.34 -10.58 -28.91
C LEU A 423 -0.79 -9.56 -29.05
N ASN A 424 -1.77 -9.89 -29.88
CA ASN A 424 -2.99 -9.09 -30.01
C ASN A 424 -3.94 -9.34 -28.83
N ASP A 425 -4.97 -8.50 -28.70
CA ASP A 425 -5.91 -8.52 -27.57
C ASP A 425 -6.66 -9.84 -27.41
N HIS A 426 -6.93 -10.54 -28.52
CA HIS A 426 -7.58 -11.85 -28.51
C HIS A 426 -6.64 -12.94 -27.99
N GLN A 427 -5.35 -12.89 -28.34
CA GLN A 427 -4.34 -13.81 -27.85
C GLN A 427 -4.04 -13.59 -26.37
N ILE A 428 -3.90 -12.35 -25.92
CA ILE A 428 -3.70 -12.04 -24.48
C ILE A 428 -4.93 -12.42 -23.67
N ALA A 429 -6.14 -12.15 -24.16
CA ALA A 429 -7.38 -12.56 -23.49
C ALA A 429 -7.47 -14.08 -23.33
N ILE A 430 -7.19 -14.84 -24.39
CA ILE A 430 -7.14 -16.31 -24.33
C ILE A 430 -6.04 -16.80 -23.37
N LEU A 431 -4.83 -16.24 -23.44
CA LEU A 431 -3.70 -16.62 -22.58
C LEU A 431 -3.99 -16.35 -21.08
N ALA A 432 -4.49 -15.17 -20.75
CA ALA A 432 -4.86 -14.83 -19.37
C ALA A 432 -6.05 -15.69 -18.88
N SER A 433 -7.03 -15.98 -19.73
CA SER A 433 -8.13 -16.90 -19.41
C SER A 433 -7.64 -18.33 -19.15
N TYR A 434 -6.67 -18.81 -19.93
CA TYR A 434 -6.04 -20.12 -19.72
C TYR A 434 -5.29 -20.20 -18.39
N ILE A 435 -4.58 -19.15 -18.01
CA ILE A 435 -3.90 -19.04 -16.72
C ILE A 435 -4.92 -19.00 -15.56
N ARG A 436 -6.07 -18.34 -15.75
CA ARG A 436 -7.14 -18.16 -14.73
C ARG A 436 -8.03 -19.39 -14.51
N ALA A 437 -8.04 -20.36 -15.42
CA ALA A 437 -8.96 -21.51 -15.42
C ALA A 437 -8.24 -22.88 -15.42
N ASN A 438 -7.00 -22.96 -14.92
CA ASN A 438 -6.17 -24.16 -15.01
C ASN A 438 -5.34 -24.41 -13.73
N TRP A 439 -4.84 -25.65 -13.57
CA TRP A 439 -4.03 -26.10 -12.41
C TRP A 439 -4.71 -26.02 -11.02
N GLY A 440 -6.02 -25.74 -10.97
CA GLY A 440 -6.78 -25.48 -9.75
C GLY A 440 -7.23 -24.02 -9.60
N ASN A 441 -6.80 -23.13 -10.50
CA ASN A 441 -7.33 -21.77 -10.58
C ASN A 441 -8.77 -21.79 -11.11
N ASP A 442 -9.64 -20.99 -10.49
CA ASP A 442 -11.07 -20.95 -10.79
C ASP A 442 -11.61 -19.50 -10.86
N ALA A 443 -11.04 -18.70 -11.77
CA ALA A 443 -11.37 -17.28 -11.92
C ALA A 443 -11.96 -16.93 -13.29
N ALA A 444 -12.80 -15.90 -13.32
CA ALA A 444 -13.57 -15.52 -14.51
C ALA A 444 -12.67 -15.19 -15.73
N PRO A 445 -13.04 -15.62 -16.95
CA PRO A 445 -12.22 -15.42 -18.15
C PRO A 445 -12.08 -13.95 -18.56
N VAL A 446 -11.00 -13.65 -19.26
CA VAL A 446 -10.67 -12.33 -19.79
C VAL A 446 -11.27 -12.13 -21.18
N THR A 447 -11.85 -10.95 -21.42
CA THR A 447 -12.33 -10.56 -22.75
C THR A 447 -11.29 -9.75 -23.52
N PRO A 448 -11.25 -9.82 -24.87
CA PRO A 448 -10.40 -8.96 -25.69
C PRO A 448 -10.66 -7.46 -25.46
N LYS A 449 -11.88 -7.08 -25.04
CA LYS A 449 -12.21 -5.68 -24.72
C LYS A 449 -11.45 -5.19 -23.48
N GLN A 450 -11.31 -6.00 -22.43
CA GLN A 450 -10.54 -5.62 -21.23
C GLN A 450 -9.06 -5.40 -21.56
N VAL A 451 -8.48 -6.27 -22.39
CA VAL A 451 -7.09 -6.09 -22.86
C VAL A 451 -6.95 -4.83 -23.72
N SER A 452 -7.88 -4.62 -24.65
CA SER A 452 -7.90 -3.44 -25.53
C SER A 452 -7.96 -2.13 -24.75
N HIS A 453 -8.71 -2.08 -23.64
CA HIS A 453 -8.83 -0.91 -22.74
C HIS A 453 -7.49 -0.62 -22.06
N LEU A 454 -6.93 -1.62 -21.37
CA LEU A 454 -5.68 -1.49 -20.61
C LEU A 454 -4.47 -1.21 -21.50
N ARG A 455 -4.46 -1.73 -22.73
CA ARG A 455 -3.45 -1.39 -23.77
C ARG A 455 -3.49 0.09 -24.18
N GLN A 456 -4.67 0.71 -24.18
CA GLN A 456 -4.86 2.08 -24.63
C GLN A 456 -4.63 3.13 -23.53
N GLY A 457 -4.64 2.72 -22.24
CA GLY A 457 -4.53 3.63 -21.10
C GLY A 457 -5.83 4.34 -20.75
N ASP A 458 -6.97 3.76 -21.12
CA ASP A 458 -8.34 4.22 -20.78
C ASP A 458 -8.80 3.68 -19.41
#